data_AF-S4X2T7-F1
#
_entry.id   AF-S4X2T7-F1
#
_cell.length_a   1.000
_cell.length_b   1.000
_cell.length_c   1.000
_cell.angle_alpha   90.00
_cell.angle_beta   90.00
_cell.angle_gamma   90.00
#
_symmetry.space_group_name_H-M   'P 1'
#
loop_
_entity.id
_entity.type
_entity.pdbx_description
1 polymer ?
#
loop_
_entity_poly.entity_id
_entity_poly.type
_entity_poly.pdbx_seq_one_letter_code
_entity_poly.pdbx_strand_id
1 'polypeptide(L)'
;IEKNFWGIYSLQLGAAILSLFLYCVLCLTLPFMKNPVAYILGLSLVSKGLDISWLFQGLEDFRKITVRNITVKLVGVISIFLFVKSANDLYLYVFLLTIFELLGQLSMWLPAREFLGKFHVDIEYAKHHLKPIILLFLPQVAISLYVTLDRTMLGALASTKDVGIYDQALKLVNILLTLVTSLGSVMLPRVSNLLSSG
;
A
#
# COMPACT_ATOMS: atom_id res chain seq x y z
N ILE A 1 6.65 -2.92 -22.45
CA ILE A 1 6.11 -2.22 -21.26
C ILE A 1 4.63 -2.56 -21.08
N GLU A 2 3.77 -2.30 -22.08
CA GLU A 2 2.32 -2.54 -22.00
C GLU A 2 1.92 -3.98 -21.61
N LYS A 3 2.45 -5.01 -22.30
CA LYS A 3 2.14 -6.42 -21.98
C LYS A 3 2.58 -6.83 -20.56
N ASN A 4 3.77 -6.40 -20.14
CA ASN A 4 4.28 -6.66 -18.79
C ASN A 4 3.42 -5.95 -17.73
N PHE A 5 3.05 -4.69 -17.98
CA PHE A 5 2.21 -3.93 -17.07
C PHE A 5 0.84 -4.61 -16.89
N TRP A 6 0.14 -4.92 -17.99
CA TRP A 6 -1.17 -5.54 -17.90
C TRP A 6 -1.13 -6.94 -17.32
N GLY A 7 -0.08 -7.72 -17.59
CA GLY A 7 0.14 -9.02 -16.96
C GLY A 7 0.25 -8.90 -15.43
N ILE A 8 1.14 -8.04 -14.93
CA ILE A 8 1.33 -7.83 -13.48
C ILE A 8 0.10 -7.19 -12.83
N TYR A 9 -0.47 -6.17 -13.48
CA TYR A 9 -1.64 -5.46 -12.95
C TYR A 9 -2.89 -6.34 -12.90
N SER A 10 -3.07 -7.28 -13.83
CA SER A 10 -4.17 -8.24 -13.78
C SER A 10 -4.08 -9.17 -12.56
N LEU A 11 -2.87 -9.60 -12.19
CA LEU A 11 -2.64 -10.37 -10.96
C LEU A 11 -2.89 -9.53 -9.71
N GLN A 12 -2.43 -8.27 -9.71
CA GLN A 12 -2.69 -7.33 -8.62
C GLN A 12 -4.19 -7.08 -8.45
N LEU A 13 -4.94 -6.87 -9.55
CA LEU A 13 -6.39 -6.73 -9.51
C LEU A 13 -7.09 -7.97 -8.97
N GLY A 14 -6.68 -9.16 -9.42
CA GLY A 14 -7.22 -10.43 -8.91
C GLY A 14 -6.99 -10.58 -7.40
N ALA A 15 -5.77 -10.28 -6.94
CA ALA A 15 -5.43 -10.29 -5.52
C ALA A 15 -6.20 -9.22 -4.71
N ALA A 16 -6.40 -8.03 -5.28
CA ALA A 16 -7.17 -6.97 -4.64
C ALA A 16 -8.65 -7.35 -4.50
N ILE A 17 -9.26 -7.92 -5.53
CA ILE A 17 -10.65 -8.41 -5.50
C ILE A 17 -10.79 -9.53 -4.45
N LEU A 18 -9.87 -10.49 -4.44
CA LEU A 18 -9.86 -11.57 -3.45
C LEU A 18 -9.73 -11.01 -2.02
N SER A 19 -8.80 -10.08 -1.82
CA SER A 19 -8.58 -9.44 -0.51
C SER A 19 -9.82 -8.67 -0.06
N LEU A 20 -10.47 -7.94 -0.96
CA LEU A 20 -11.68 -7.17 -0.65
C LEU A 20 -12.87 -8.07 -0.35
N PHE A 21 -13.01 -9.18 -1.08
CA PHE A 21 -13.99 -10.22 -0.79
C PHE A 21 -13.79 -10.81 0.60
N LEU A 22 -12.56 -11.25 0.93
CA LEU A 22 -12.23 -11.78 2.26
C LEU A 22 -12.49 -10.75 3.36
N TYR A 23 -12.14 -9.48 3.13
CA TYR A 23 -12.40 -8.39 4.06
C TYR A 23 -13.90 -8.20 4.33
N CYS A 24 -14.73 -8.19 3.29
CA CYS A 24 -16.18 -8.12 3.43
C CYS A 24 -16.74 -9.31 4.23
N VAL A 25 -16.27 -10.54 3.95
CA VAL A 25 -16.68 -11.73 4.70
C VAL A 25 -16.31 -11.61 6.18
N LEU A 26 -15.11 -11.12 6.50
CA LEU A 26 -14.68 -10.90 7.89
C LEU A 26 -15.53 -9.85 8.60
N CYS A 27 -15.85 -8.73 7.96
CA CYS A 27 -16.73 -7.69 8.52
C CYS A 27 -18.14 -8.22 8.84
N LEU A 28 -18.66 -9.16 8.05
CA LEU A 28 -20.00 -9.73 8.27
C LEU A 28 -19.99 -10.82 9.36
N THR A 29 -18.93 -11.64 9.41
CA THR A 29 -18.83 -12.80 10.32
C THR A 29 -18.36 -12.43 11.73
N LEU A 30 -17.45 -11.46 11.88
CA LEU A 30 -16.87 -11.09 13.17
C LEU A 30 -17.65 -9.93 13.81
N PRO A 31 -18.29 -10.12 14.98
CA PRO A 31 -19.09 -9.07 15.62
C PRO A 31 -18.27 -7.85 16.06
N PHE A 32 -16.98 -8.02 16.39
CA PHE A 32 -16.08 -6.90 16.73
C PHE A 32 -15.75 -5.99 15.53
N MET A 33 -15.86 -6.49 14.28
CA MET A 33 -15.59 -5.72 13.07
C MET A 33 -16.81 -4.99 12.51
N LYS A 34 -17.97 -5.09 13.16
CA LYS A 34 -19.20 -4.35 12.77
C LYS A 34 -19.18 -2.88 13.19
N ASN A 35 -18.02 -2.23 13.11
CA ASN A 35 -17.86 -0.81 13.41
C ASN A 35 -17.84 -0.01 12.09
N PRO A 36 -18.52 1.16 12.00
CA PRO A 36 -18.45 2.04 10.82
C PRO A 36 -17.03 2.36 10.36
N VAL A 37 -16.06 2.45 11.29
CA VAL A 37 -14.63 2.66 10.98
C VAL A 37 -14.06 1.54 10.10
N ALA A 38 -14.43 0.28 10.35
CA ALA A 38 -13.94 -0.85 9.57
C ALA A 38 -14.39 -0.75 8.10
N TYR A 39 -15.64 -0.37 7.85
CA TYR A 39 -16.12 -0.19 6.48
C TYR A 39 -15.37 0.94 5.75
N ILE A 40 -15.06 2.05 6.44
CA ILE A 40 -14.27 3.14 5.87
C ILE A 40 -12.84 2.67 5.54
N LEU A 41 -12.23 1.87 6.41
CA LEU A 41 -10.89 1.29 6.17
C LEU A 41 -10.84 0.37 4.95
N GLY A 42 -11.97 -0.24 4.55
CA GLY A 42 -12.08 -0.97 3.28
C GLY A 42 -11.70 -0.12 2.07
N LEU A 43 -11.87 1.20 2.12
CA LEU A 43 -11.45 2.12 1.06
C LEU A 43 -9.92 2.18 0.89
N SER A 44 -9.16 2.01 1.98
CA SER A 44 -7.69 1.89 1.92
C SER A 44 -7.28 0.63 1.14
N LEU A 45 -8.03 -0.46 1.28
CA LEU A 45 -7.77 -1.69 0.54
C LEU A 45 -7.98 -1.50 -0.97
N VAL A 46 -9.04 -0.77 -1.36
CA VAL A 46 -9.26 -0.35 -2.75
C VAL A 46 -8.08 0.48 -3.25
N SER A 47 -7.59 1.41 -2.43
CA SER A 47 -6.42 2.23 -2.77
C SER A 47 -5.19 1.36 -3.09
N LYS A 48 -4.90 0.32 -2.29
CA LYS A 48 -3.81 -0.63 -2.59
C LYS A 48 -4.01 -1.39 -3.91
N GLY A 49 -5.24 -1.74 -4.26
CA GLY A 49 -5.55 -2.36 -5.55
C GLY A 49 -5.30 -1.46 -6.76
N LEU A 50 -5.38 -0.13 -6.57
CA LEU A 50 -5.14 0.88 -7.59
C LEU A 50 -3.70 1.42 -7.59
N ASP A 51 -2.84 0.98 -6.68
CA ASP A 51 -1.45 1.43 -6.60
C ASP A 51 -0.65 0.96 -7.81
N ILE A 52 -0.23 1.91 -8.65
CA ILE A 52 0.63 1.68 -9.81
C ILE A 52 1.99 2.35 -9.66
N SER A 53 2.38 2.72 -8.43
CA SER A 53 3.66 3.37 -8.16
C SER A 53 4.84 2.55 -8.68
N TRP A 54 4.73 1.22 -8.65
CA TRP A 54 5.74 0.29 -9.16
C TRP A 54 6.05 0.45 -10.65
N LEU A 55 5.10 0.93 -11.47
CA LEU A 55 5.34 1.25 -12.89
C LEU A 55 6.38 2.36 -13.00
N PHE A 56 6.18 3.45 -12.26
CA PHE A 56 7.09 4.60 -12.28
C PHE A 56 8.43 4.29 -11.61
N GLN A 57 8.45 3.43 -10.58
CA GLN A 57 9.70 2.94 -9.99
C GLN A 57 10.52 2.13 -11.00
N GLY A 58 9.87 1.25 -11.75
CA GLY A 58 10.50 0.46 -12.81
C GLY A 58 10.98 1.30 -14.00
N LEU A 59 10.36 2.45 -14.25
CA LEU A 59 10.78 3.44 -15.25
C LEU A 59 11.82 4.46 -14.73
N GLU A 60 12.31 4.29 -13.50
CA GLU A 60 13.20 5.23 -12.80
C GLU A 60 12.63 6.66 -12.63
N ASP A 61 11.31 6.86 -12.82
CA ASP A 61 10.63 8.16 -12.68
C ASP A 61 10.03 8.35 -11.28
N PHE A 62 10.90 8.29 -10.27
CA PHE A 62 10.54 8.47 -8.86
C PHE A 62 10.02 9.88 -8.57
N ARG A 63 10.33 10.86 -9.42
CA ARG A 63 9.88 12.25 -9.27
C ARG A 63 8.37 12.35 -9.38
N LYS A 64 7.75 11.71 -10.38
CA LYS A 64 6.28 11.71 -10.55
C LYS A 64 5.57 11.12 -9.32
N ILE A 65 6.08 10.02 -8.79
CA ILE A 65 5.57 9.38 -7.57
C ILE A 65 5.63 10.35 -6.39
N THR A 66 6.82 10.91 -6.16
CA THR A 66 7.13 11.73 -4.99
C THR A 66 6.31 13.01 -4.97
N VAL A 67 6.29 13.76 -6.08
CA VAL A 67 5.56 15.03 -6.17
C VAL A 67 4.07 14.81 -5.92
N ARG A 68 3.44 13.84 -6.59
CA ARG A 68 1.99 13.58 -6.46
C ARG A 68 1.64 13.10 -5.05
N ASN A 69 2.37 12.13 -4.50
CA ASN A 69 2.09 11.63 -3.15
C ASN A 69 2.28 12.72 -2.08
N ILE A 70 3.32 13.55 -2.20
CA ILE A 70 3.52 14.67 -1.26
C ILE A 70 2.39 15.69 -1.40
N THR A 71 2.02 16.07 -2.62
CA THR A 71 0.92 17.03 -2.84
C THR A 71 -0.38 16.51 -2.21
N VAL A 72 -0.75 15.26 -2.47
CA VAL A 72 -2.00 14.70 -1.93
C VAL A 72 -1.94 14.53 -0.40
N LYS A 73 -0.80 14.10 0.15
CA LYS A 73 -0.60 14.01 1.60
C LYS A 73 -0.67 15.37 2.29
N LEU A 74 -0.05 16.41 1.71
CA LEU A 74 -0.11 17.77 2.26
C LEU A 74 -1.53 18.32 2.26
N VAL A 75 -2.26 18.17 1.14
CA VAL A 75 -3.68 18.57 1.08
C VAL A 75 -4.51 17.79 2.10
N GLY A 76 -4.22 16.50 2.28
CA GLY A 76 -4.90 15.67 3.27
C GLY A 76 -4.64 16.12 4.70
N VAL A 77 -3.39 16.40 5.05
CA VAL A 77 -3.02 16.92 6.37
C VAL A 77 -3.69 18.26 6.65
N ILE A 78 -3.64 19.20 5.69
CA ILE A 78 -4.32 20.50 5.82
C ILE A 78 -5.83 20.30 6.03
N SER A 79 -6.46 19.41 5.26
CA SER A 79 -7.88 19.10 5.38
C SER A 79 -8.22 18.55 6.76
N ILE A 80 -7.40 17.64 7.30
CA ILE A 80 -7.60 17.11 8.66
C ILE A 80 -7.58 18.23 9.70
N PHE A 81 -6.57 19.11 9.68
CA PHE A 81 -6.50 20.22 10.64
C PHE A 81 -7.66 21.23 10.50
N LEU A 82 -8.18 21.41 9.28
CA LEU A 82 -9.31 22.30 9.03
C LEU A 82 -10.65 21.69 9.46
N PHE A 83 -10.89 20.41 9.22
CA PHE A 83 -12.21 19.79 9.39
C PHE A 83 -12.37 18.96 10.68
N VAL A 84 -11.29 18.41 11.24
CA VAL A 84 -11.34 17.60 12.47
C VAL A 84 -11.10 18.52 13.67
N LYS A 85 -12.15 18.76 14.45
CA LYS A 85 -12.11 19.71 15.59
C LYS A 85 -12.36 19.05 16.94
N SER A 86 -12.93 17.85 16.96
CA SER A 86 -13.29 17.14 18.19
C SER A 86 -12.97 15.64 18.12
N ALA A 87 -12.86 14.99 19.28
CA ALA A 87 -12.69 13.54 19.39
C ALA A 87 -13.86 12.75 18.79
N ASN A 88 -15.05 13.36 18.69
CA ASN A 88 -16.20 12.76 18.03
C ASN A 88 -16.06 12.68 16.49
N ASP A 89 -15.11 13.42 15.90
CA ASP A 89 -14.89 13.45 14.46
C ASP A 89 -14.02 12.28 13.97
N LEU A 90 -13.92 11.20 14.75
CA LEU A 90 -13.12 10.02 14.41
C LEU A 90 -13.46 9.45 13.02
N TYR A 91 -14.75 9.33 12.69
CA TYR A 91 -15.17 8.80 11.39
C TYR A 91 -14.73 9.72 10.24
N LEU A 92 -14.84 11.04 10.43
CA LEU A 92 -14.39 12.02 9.45
C LEU A 92 -12.88 11.97 9.29
N TYR A 93 -12.14 11.84 10.39
CA TYR A 93 -10.69 11.69 10.37
C TYR A 93 -10.25 10.45 9.57
N VAL A 94 -10.83 9.27 9.86
CA VAL A 94 -10.50 8.03 9.13
C VAL A 94 -10.93 8.11 7.67
N PHE A 95 -12.07 8.74 7.39
CA PHE A 95 -12.53 8.96 6.02
C PHE A 95 -11.57 9.85 5.24
N LEU A 96 -11.14 11.00 5.80
CA LEU A 96 -10.16 11.88 5.16
C LEU A 96 -8.84 11.13 4.90
N LEU A 97 -8.37 10.34 5.85
CA LEU A 97 -7.14 9.56 5.68
C LEU A 97 -7.24 8.60 4.49
N THR A 98 -8.32 7.83 4.42
CA THR A 98 -8.52 6.82 3.37
C THR A 98 -8.84 7.42 2.00
N ILE A 99 -9.64 8.50 1.93
CA ILE A 99 -9.96 9.15 0.65
C ILE A 99 -8.74 9.84 0.05
N PHE A 100 -7.90 10.51 0.85
CA PHE A 100 -6.66 11.11 0.33
C PHE A 100 -5.65 10.05 -0.07
N GLU A 101 -5.58 8.91 0.63
CA GLU A 101 -4.79 7.78 0.15
C GLU A 101 -5.27 7.29 -1.23
N LEU A 102 -6.58 7.10 -1.39
CA LEU A 102 -7.18 6.67 -2.66
C LEU A 102 -6.94 7.69 -3.79
N LEU A 103 -7.14 8.98 -3.52
CA LEU A 103 -6.87 10.05 -4.48
C LEU A 103 -5.39 10.10 -4.87
N GLY A 104 -4.49 9.80 -3.93
CA GLY A 104 -3.05 9.70 -4.19
C GLY A 104 -2.76 8.65 -5.25
N GLN A 105 -3.27 7.44 -5.05
CA GLN A 105 -3.08 6.34 -5.99
C GLN A 105 -3.79 6.60 -7.33
N LEU A 106 -5.02 7.10 -7.30
CA LEU A 106 -5.78 7.44 -8.50
C LEU A 106 -5.08 8.53 -9.33
N SER A 107 -4.43 9.51 -8.67
CA SER A 107 -3.72 10.58 -9.37
C SER A 107 -2.55 10.09 -10.23
N MET A 108 -1.97 8.92 -9.89
CA MET A 108 -0.88 8.32 -10.66
C MET A 108 -1.36 7.73 -11.99
N TRP A 109 -2.65 7.41 -12.12
CA TRP A 109 -3.22 6.86 -13.35
C TRP A 109 -3.22 7.86 -14.50
N LEU A 110 -3.29 9.16 -14.22
CA LEU A 110 -3.27 10.21 -15.24
C LEU A 110 -1.96 10.18 -16.06
N PRO A 111 -0.75 10.31 -15.46
CA PRO A 111 0.49 10.20 -16.20
C PRO A 111 0.78 8.78 -16.71
N ALA A 112 0.21 7.75 -16.07
CA ALA A 112 0.42 6.38 -16.53
C ALA A 112 -0.19 6.14 -17.92
N ARG A 113 -1.29 6.84 -18.27
CA ARG A 113 -1.94 6.73 -19.60
C ARG A 113 -0.99 6.96 -20.78
N GLU A 114 0.09 7.72 -20.61
CA GLU A 114 1.10 7.94 -21.65
C GLU A 114 1.94 6.68 -21.95
N PHE A 115 2.09 5.80 -20.95
CA PHE A 115 2.85 4.55 -21.04
C PHE A 115 1.96 3.32 -21.25
N LEU A 116 0.66 3.48 -21.03
CA LEU A 116 -0.35 2.44 -21.08
C LEU A 116 -1.12 2.56 -22.40
N GLY A 117 -0.76 1.73 -23.39
CA GLY A 117 -1.61 1.49 -24.55
C GLY A 117 -2.92 0.80 -24.19
N LYS A 118 -3.60 0.22 -25.18
CA LYS A 118 -4.92 -0.40 -24.99
C LYS A 118 -4.88 -1.53 -23.95
N PHE A 119 -5.98 -1.66 -23.20
CA PHE A 119 -6.19 -2.75 -22.26
C PHE A 119 -6.01 -4.10 -22.97
N HIS A 120 -5.01 -4.89 -22.55
CA HIS A 120 -4.74 -6.20 -23.13
C HIS A 120 -4.37 -7.19 -22.03
N VAL A 121 -5.28 -8.09 -21.70
CA VAL A 121 -5.05 -9.13 -20.69
C VAL A 121 -4.64 -10.41 -21.39
N ASP A 122 -3.39 -10.79 -21.20
CA ASP A 122 -2.85 -12.07 -21.64
C ASP A 122 -2.69 -12.97 -20.41
N ILE A 123 -3.65 -13.88 -20.23
CA ILE A 123 -3.74 -14.79 -19.07
C ILE A 123 -2.57 -15.78 -19.07
N GLU A 124 -2.07 -16.18 -20.24
CA GLU A 124 -0.96 -17.11 -20.37
C GLU A 124 0.35 -16.44 -19.94
N TYR A 125 0.53 -15.17 -20.31
CA TYR A 125 1.66 -14.35 -19.88
C TYR A 125 1.60 -13.99 -18.38
N ALA A 126 0.41 -13.70 -17.84
CA ALA A 126 0.22 -13.43 -16.41
C ALA A 126 0.67 -14.64 -15.55
N LYS A 127 0.38 -15.87 -15.97
CA LYS A 127 0.84 -17.09 -15.26
C LYS A 127 2.37 -17.17 -15.14
N HIS A 128 3.11 -16.65 -16.12
CA HIS A 128 4.57 -16.62 -16.07
C HIS A 128 5.11 -15.75 -14.93
N HIS A 129 4.41 -14.66 -14.60
CA HIS A 129 4.78 -13.76 -13.50
C HIS A 129 4.33 -14.26 -12.12
N LEU A 130 3.43 -15.24 -12.05
CA LEU A 130 2.88 -15.73 -10.78
C LEU A 130 3.95 -16.36 -9.87
N LYS A 131 4.85 -17.19 -10.43
CA LYS A 131 5.90 -17.87 -9.65
C LYS A 131 6.88 -16.87 -9.01
N PRO A 132 7.47 -15.90 -9.75
CA PRO A 132 8.26 -14.82 -9.15
C PRO A 132 7.50 -14.02 -8.09
N ILE A 133 6.22 -13.68 -8.34
CA ILE A 133 5.40 -12.90 -7.41
C ILE A 133 5.21 -13.66 -6.09
N ILE A 134 4.89 -14.97 -6.14
CA ILE A 134 4.72 -15.79 -4.93
C ILE A 134 6.04 -15.92 -4.16
N LEU A 135 7.16 -16.09 -4.86
CA LEU A 135 8.49 -16.14 -4.24
C LEU A 135 8.85 -14.84 -3.51
N LEU A 136 8.41 -13.68 -4.02
CA LEU A 136 8.58 -12.38 -3.35
C LEU A 136 7.53 -12.13 -2.26
N PHE A 137 6.34 -12.71 -2.38
CA PHE A 137 5.25 -12.57 -1.42
C PHE A 137 5.53 -13.31 -0.10
N LEU A 138 6.06 -14.53 -0.15
CA LEU A 138 6.32 -15.34 1.05
C LEU A 138 7.20 -14.60 2.10
N PRO A 139 8.35 -14.02 1.72
CA PRO A 139 9.17 -13.23 2.64
C PRO A 139 8.43 -12.02 3.21
N GLN A 140 7.62 -11.34 2.40
CA GLN A 140 6.83 -10.19 2.86
C GLN A 140 5.79 -10.59 3.91
N VAL A 141 5.10 -11.72 3.70
CA VAL A 141 4.17 -12.27 4.71
C VAL A 141 4.90 -12.64 5.99
N ALA A 142 6.05 -13.30 5.89
CA ALA A 142 6.85 -13.69 7.06
C ALA A 142 7.28 -12.46 7.89
N ILE A 143 7.79 -11.41 7.23
CA ILE A 143 8.16 -10.16 7.89
C ILE A 143 6.94 -9.50 8.53
N SER A 144 5.81 -9.42 7.81
CA SER A 144 4.58 -8.81 8.32
C SER A 144 4.02 -9.54 9.53
N LEU A 145 4.05 -10.88 9.51
CA LEU A 145 3.61 -11.71 10.63
C LEU A 145 4.52 -11.48 11.84
N TYR A 146 5.84 -11.55 11.65
CA TYR A 146 6.83 -11.32 12.72
C TYR A 146 6.61 -9.96 13.41
N VAL A 147 6.52 -8.87 12.64
CA VAL A 147 6.37 -7.50 13.18
C VAL A 147 5.01 -7.30 13.88
N THR A 148 3.96 -7.95 13.38
CA THR A 148 2.61 -7.79 13.96
C THR A 148 2.44 -8.66 15.21
N LEU A 149 2.96 -9.89 15.19
CA LEU A 149 2.99 -10.78 16.35
C LEU A 149 3.73 -10.16 17.52
N ASP A 150 4.88 -9.52 17.30
CA ASP A 150 5.64 -8.85 18.36
C ASP A 150 4.77 -7.83 19.11
N ARG A 151 4.01 -6.99 18.37
CA ARG A 151 3.07 -6.03 18.97
C ARG A 151 1.90 -6.71 19.67
N THR A 152 1.30 -7.73 19.06
CA THR A 152 0.16 -8.45 19.66
C THR A 152 0.56 -9.19 20.94
N MET A 153 1.74 -9.80 20.95
CA MET A 153 2.31 -10.47 22.14
C MET A 153 2.58 -9.47 23.25
N LEU A 154 3.17 -8.31 22.96
CA LEU A 154 3.33 -7.23 23.94
C LEU A 154 1.97 -6.74 24.48
N GLY A 155 0.96 -6.65 23.63
CA GLY A 155 -0.42 -6.33 24.04
C GLY A 155 -1.05 -7.35 25.00
N ALA A 156 -0.64 -8.62 24.91
CA ALA A 156 -1.10 -9.69 25.78
C ALA A 156 -0.25 -9.86 27.06
N LEU A 157 1.03 -9.46 27.01
CA LEU A 157 2.02 -9.71 28.06
C LEU A 157 2.36 -8.48 28.91
N ALA A 158 2.04 -7.27 28.46
CA ALA A 158 2.42 -6.02 29.11
C ALA A 158 1.24 -5.06 29.32
N SER A 159 1.45 -4.03 30.15
CA SER A 159 0.46 -2.98 30.36
C SER A 159 0.28 -2.14 29.09
N THR A 160 -0.91 -1.60 28.86
CA THR A 160 -1.21 -0.71 27.72
C THR A 160 -0.25 0.48 27.62
N LYS A 161 0.33 0.90 28.75
CA LYS A 161 1.38 1.94 28.81
C LYS A 161 2.69 1.48 28.15
N ASP A 162 3.13 0.26 28.41
CA ASP A 162 4.38 -0.30 27.86
C ASP A 162 4.24 -0.59 26.36
N VAL A 163 3.07 -1.07 25.94
CA VAL A 163 2.70 -1.23 24.53
C VAL A 163 2.74 0.12 23.81
N GLY A 164 2.25 1.18 24.46
CA GLY A 164 2.31 2.54 23.93
C GLY A 164 3.74 3.05 23.74
N ILE A 165 4.63 2.84 24.71
CA ILE A 165 6.04 3.23 24.61
C ILE A 165 6.74 2.44 23.48
N TYR A 166 6.51 1.13 23.43
CA TYR A 166 7.06 0.28 22.38
C TYR A 166 6.58 0.69 20.98
N ASP A 167 5.29 0.97 20.80
CA ASP A 167 4.76 1.38 19.49
C ASP A 167 5.37 2.70 19.00
N GLN A 168 5.61 3.65 19.91
CA GLN A 168 6.28 4.91 19.57
C GLN A 168 7.76 4.70 19.21
N ALA A 169 8.48 3.86 19.97
CA ALA A 169 9.85 3.49 19.63
C ALA A 169 9.93 2.79 18.26
N LEU A 170 9.02 1.85 18.00
CA LEU A 170 8.96 1.13 16.73
C LEU A 170 8.59 2.05 15.55
N LYS A 171 7.74 3.07 15.75
CA LYS A 171 7.52 4.12 14.74
C LYS A 171 8.81 4.85 14.39
N LEU A 172 9.62 5.19 15.38
CA LEU A 172 10.90 5.89 15.17
C LEU A 172 11.88 5.01 14.37
N VAL A 173 11.96 3.71 14.70
CA VAL A 173 12.73 2.73 13.93
C VAL A 173 12.22 2.62 12.49
N ASN A 174 10.91 2.56 12.27
CA ASN A 174 10.31 2.47 10.93
C ASN A 174 10.62 3.71 10.07
N ILE A 175 10.70 4.90 10.67
CA ILE A 175 11.12 6.12 9.96
C ILE A 175 12.55 5.95 9.43
N LEU A 176 13.47 5.45 10.25
CA LEU A 176 14.85 5.17 9.84
C LEU A 176 14.90 4.07 8.76
N LEU A 177 14.10 3.03 8.91
CA LEU A 177 14.03 1.91 7.98
C LEU A 177 13.45 2.34 6.61
N THR A 178 12.59 3.35 6.60
CA THR A 178 12.07 3.97 5.36
C THR A 178 13.20 4.62 4.54
N LEU A 179 14.19 5.23 5.20
CA LEU A 179 15.37 5.78 4.51
C LEU A 179 16.21 4.67 3.88
N VAL A 180 16.45 3.58 4.60
CA VAL A 180 17.22 2.44 4.09
C VAL A 180 16.50 1.74 2.93
N THR A 181 15.20 1.49 3.06
CA THR A 181 14.40 0.81 2.04
C THR A 181 14.20 1.67 0.79
N SER A 182 14.10 2.99 0.92
CA SER A 182 14.00 3.88 -0.24
C SER A 182 15.26 3.83 -1.11
N LEU A 183 16.46 3.81 -0.51
CA LEU A 183 17.71 3.57 -1.24
C LEU A 183 17.71 2.22 -1.98
N GLY A 184 17.26 1.16 -1.32
CA GLY A 184 17.12 -0.17 -1.94
C GLY A 184 16.17 -0.16 -3.15
N SER A 185 15.03 0.52 -3.04
CA SER A 185 14.02 0.62 -4.11
C SER A 185 14.53 1.36 -5.35
N VAL A 186 15.47 2.30 -5.19
CA VAL A 186 16.09 3.04 -6.30
C VAL A 186 17.25 2.26 -6.92
N MET A 187 18.01 1.51 -6.13
CA MET A 187 19.15 0.72 -6.59
C MET A 187 18.74 -0.52 -7.41
N LEU A 188 17.66 -1.21 -7.01
CA LEU A 188 17.17 -2.43 -7.66
C LEU A 188 16.93 -2.30 -9.18
N PRO A 189 16.16 -1.30 -9.68
CA PRO A 189 15.94 -1.14 -11.11
C PRO A 189 17.24 -0.77 -11.85
N ARG A 190 18.10 0.06 -11.25
CA ARG A 190 19.39 0.46 -11.82
C ARG A 190 20.33 -0.72 -12.03
N VAL A 191 20.44 -1.61 -11.04
CA VAL A 191 21.26 -2.81 -11.10
C VAL A 191 20.69 -3.82 -12.11
N SER A 192 19.37 -3.99 -12.13
CA SER A 192 18.70 -4.87 -13.10
C SER A 192 18.91 -4.41 -14.54
N ASN A 193 18.88 -3.10 -14.79
CA ASN A 193 19.16 -2.51 -16.10
C ASN A 193 20.63 -2.74 -16.52
N LEU A 194 21.58 -2.45 -15.63
CA LEU A 194 23.02 -2.65 -15.88
C LEU A 194 23.37 -4.13 -16.17
N LEU A 195 22.71 -5.08 -15.51
CA LEU A 195 22.90 -6.52 -15.76
C LEU A 195 22.24 -7.01 -17.06
N SER A 196 21.24 -6.28 -17.58
CA SER A 196 20.58 -6.63 -18.84
C SER A 196 21.28 -6.07 -20.08
N SER A 197 22.09 -5.02 -19.90
CA SER A 197 22.81 -4.32 -20.97
C SER A 197 24.30 -4.68 -21.08
N GLY A 198 24.81 -5.51 -20.17
CA GLY A 198 26.15 -6.12 -20.22
C GLY A 198 26.08 -7.60 -20.55
#